data_AF-A0A6I5KZF9-F1
#
_entry.id   AF-A0A6I5KZF9-F1
#
_cell.length_a   1.000
_cell.length_b   1.000
_cell.length_c   1.000
_cell.angle_alpha   90.00
_cell.angle_beta   90.00
_cell.angle_gamma   90.00
#
_symmetry.space_group_name_H-M   'P 1'
#
loop_
_entity.id
_entity.type
_entity.pdbx_description
1 polymer ?
#
loop_
_entity_poly.entity_id
_entity_poly.type
_entity_poly.pdbx_seq_one_letter_code
_entity_poly.pdbx_strand_id
1 'polypeptide(L)'
;MIPKDLSQDIKTRLQSINGQVNGLVRLLDESSDPEKILVQFKAVKNALDKAHHLLLDETYRKTLAIKISETVEACPGNCGNEERIEFIRKQFPDLELDSLTEKMKEIDALKAKLENHKNA
;
A
#
# COMPACT_ATOMS: atom_id res chain seq x y z
N MET A 1 5.11 10.37 1.99
CA MET A 1 5.79 9.50 0.98
C MET A 1 5.81 8.07 1.51
N ILE A 2 5.70 7.04 0.68
CA ILE A 2 5.82 5.64 1.14
C ILE A 2 7.29 5.36 1.49
N PRO A 3 7.61 4.79 2.66
CA PRO A 3 8.97 4.41 3.02
C PRO A 3 9.59 3.41 2.03
N LYS A 4 10.86 3.62 1.69
CA LYS A 4 11.57 2.81 0.67
C LYS A 4 11.74 1.36 1.12
N ASP A 5 12.03 1.16 2.40
CA ASP A 5 12.12 -0.14 3.05
C ASP A 5 10.81 -0.95 2.92
N LEU A 6 9.65 -0.30 3.14
CA LEU A 6 8.35 -0.96 3.02
C LEU A 6 8.00 -1.34 1.57
N SER A 7 8.41 -0.53 0.59
CA SER A 7 8.12 -0.78 -0.83
C SER A 7 9.13 -1.69 -1.55
N GLN A 8 10.30 -1.95 -0.93
CA GLN A 8 11.36 -2.73 -1.55
C GLN A 8 10.97 -4.21 -1.73
N ASP A 9 10.28 -4.83 -0.76
CA ASP A 9 9.82 -6.22 -0.89
C ASP A 9 8.81 -6.39 -2.03
N ILE A 10 7.88 -5.43 -2.17
CA ILE A 10 6.92 -5.40 -3.29
C ILE A 10 7.65 -5.32 -4.63
N LYS A 11 8.65 -4.44 -4.74
CA LYS A 11 9.46 -4.30 -5.96
C LYS A 11 10.14 -5.62 -6.34
N THR A 12 10.75 -6.31 -5.38
CA THR A 12 11.40 -7.61 -5.62
C THR A 12 10.40 -8.68 -6.10
N ARG A 13 9.20 -8.72 -5.49
CA ARG A 13 8.13 -9.64 -5.93
C ARG A 13 7.65 -9.36 -7.35
N LEU A 14 7.45 -8.08 -7.69
CA LEU A 14 7.05 -7.68 -9.04
C LEU A 14 8.11 -8.05 -10.09
N GLN A 15 9.40 -7.93 -9.75
CA GLN A 15 10.48 -8.38 -10.63
C GLN A 15 10.45 -9.90 -10.86
N SER A 16 10.14 -10.69 -9.82
CA SER A 16 9.94 -12.13 -9.95
C SER A 16 8.72 -12.45 -10.84
N ILE A 17 7.61 -11.75 -10.66
CA ILE A 17 6.38 -11.93 -11.46
C ILE A 17 6.68 -11.59 -12.93
N ASN A 18 7.44 -10.54 -13.19
CA ASN A 18 7.86 -10.20 -14.56
C ASN A 18 8.64 -11.35 -15.22
N GLY A 19 9.51 -12.03 -14.47
CA GLY A 19 10.17 -13.25 -14.94
C GLY A 19 9.19 -14.37 -15.31
N GLN A 20 8.15 -14.58 -14.48
CA GLN A 20 7.11 -15.58 -14.74
C GLN A 20 6.26 -15.23 -15.97
N VAL A 21 5.90 -13.95 -16.13
CA VAL A 21 5.16 -13.46 -17.31
C VAL A 21 5.99 -13.67 -18.58
N ASN A 22 7.29 -13.36 -18.56
CA ASN A 22 8.18 -13.62 -19.69
C ASN A 22 8.27 -15.12 -20.02
N GLY A 23 8.28 -15.99 -19.01
CA GLY A 23 8.21 -17.44 -19.19
C GLY A 23 6.91 -17.89 -19.85
N LEU A 24 5.79 -17.31 -19.45
CA LEU A 24 4.48 -17.59 -20.04
C LEU A 24 4.39 -17.18 -21.53
N VAL A 25 4.96 -16.03 -21.89
CA VAL A 25 5.04 -15.61 -23.30
C VAL A 25 5.79 -16.65 -24.13
N ARG A 26 6.96 -17.11 -23.66
CA ARG A 26 7.74 -18.16 -24.36
C ARG A 26 6.97 -19.47 -24.52
N LEU A 27 6.23 -19.90 -23.49
CA LEU A 27 5.41 -21.11 -23.58
C LEU A 27 4.34 -21.02 -24.67
N LEU A 28 3.75 -19.84 -24.87
CA LEU A 28 2.79 -19.59 -25.95
C LEU A 28 3.46 -19.61 -27.32
N ASP A 29 4.66 -19.03 -27.44
CA ASP A 29 5.44 -19.03 -28.69
C ASP A 29 5.88 -20.44 -29.12
N GLU A 30 6.20 -21.30 -28.15
CA GLU A 30 6.74 -22.65 -28.36
C GLU A 30 5.67 -23.73 -28.67
N SER A 31 4.40 -23.36 -28.86
CA SER A 31 3.27 -24.32 -29.02
C SER A 31 3.21 -25.34 -27.88
N SER A 32 3.44 -24.88 -26.65
CA SER A 32 3.47 -25.73 -25.46
C SER A 32 2.11 -26.36 -25.15
N ASP A 33 2.16 -27.46 -24.40
CA ASP A 33 0.99 -28.13 -23.83
C ASP A 33 0.03 -27.12 -23.15
N PRO A 34 -1.25 -27.04 -23.57
CA PRO A 34 -2.25 -26.16 -22.99
C PRO A 34 -2.39 -26.28 -21.47
N GLU A 35 -2.20 -27.47 -20.90
CA GLU A 35 -2.27 -27.66 -19.45
C GLU A 35 -1.13 -26.93 -18.74
N LYS A 36 0.09 -26.99 -19.29
CA LYS A 36 1.25 -26.27 -18.75
C LYS A 36 1.05 -24.76 -18.81
N ILE A 37 0.53 -24.25 -19.93
CA ILE A 37 0.20 -22.83 -20.07
C ILE A 37 -0.80 -22.41 -18.99
N LEU A 38 -1.87 -23.18 -18.80
CA LEU A 38 -2.90 -22.89 -17.80
C LEU A 38 -2.34 -22.89 -16.37
N VAL A 39 -1.49 -23.86 -16.02
CA VAL A 39 -0.86 -23.94 -14.70
C VAL A 39 0.04 -22.73 -14.43
N GLN A 40 0.88 -22.35 -15.40
CA GLN A 40 1.77 -21.19 -15.25
C GLN A 40 0.99 -19.87 -15.19
N PHE A 41 -0.08 -19.73 -15.98
CA PHE A 41 -0.96 -18.56 -15.93
C PHE A 41 -1.59 -18.41 -14.54
N LYS A 42 -2.11 -19.51 -13.96
CA LYS A 42 -2.65 -19.50 -12.58
C LYS A 42 -1.59 -19.14 -11.55
N ALA A 43 -0.35 -19.60 -11.72
CA ALA A 43 0.74 -19.26 -10.82
C ALA A 43 1.05 -17.75 -10.84
N VAL A 44 1.13 -17.14 -12.04
CA VAL A 44 1.33 -15.69 -12.20
C VAL A 44 0.21 -14.91 -11.53
N LYS A 45 -1.06 -15.29 -11.77
CA LYS A 45 -2.22 -14.65 -11.15
C LYS A 45 -2.11 -14.69 -9.62
N ASN A 46 -1.89 -15.87 -9.05
CA ASN A 46 -1.79 -16.03 -7.60
C ASN A 46 -0.61 -15.25 -7.00
N ALA A 47 0.51 -15.16 -7.72
CA ALA A 47 1.65 -14.37 -7.29
C ALA A 47 1.32 -12.86 -7.26
N LEU A 48 0.60 -12.37 -8.27
CA LEU A 48 0.15 -10.99 -8.33
C LEU A 48 -0.88 -10.67 -7.25
N ASP A 49 -1.86 -11.55 -7.02
CA ASP A 49 -2.86 -11.38 -5.96
C ASP A 49 -2.19 -11.29 -4.58
N LYS A 50 -1.18 -12.12 -4.32
CA LYS A 50 -0.38 -12.05 -3.07
C LYS A 50 0.41 -10.75 -2.96
N ALA A 51 1.08 -10.33 -4.04
CA ALA A 51 1.83 -9.07 -4.04
C ALA A 51 0.91 -7.86 -3.82
N HIS A 52 -0.30 -7.88 -4.37
CA HIS A 52 -1.31 -6.87 -4.14
C HIS A 52 -1.76 -6.82 -2.68
N HIS A 53 -2.07 -7.97 -2.08
CA HIS A 53 -2.46 -8.01 -0.67
C HIS A 53 -1.34 -7.50 0.26
N LEU A 54 -0.09 -7.92 0.01
CA LEU A 54 1.09 -7.42 0.72
C LEU A 54 1.28 -5.91 0.57
N LEU A 55 1.02 -5.34 -0.61
CA LEU A 55 1.09 -3.89 -0.80
C LEU A 55 0.09 -3.17 0.11
N LEU A 56 -1.15 -3.64 0.16
CA LEU A 56 -2.18 -3.00 0.98
C LEU A 56 -1.90 -3.16 2.48
N ASP A 57 -1.61 -4.39 2.92
CA ASP A 57 -1.49 -4.69 4.35
C ASP A 57 -0.12 -4.30 4.92
N GLU A 58 0.97 -4.71 4.28
CA GLU A 58 2.32 -4.50 4.85
C GLU A 58 2.91 -3.15 4.47
N THR A 59 2.57 -2.61 3.29
CA THR A 59 3.12 -1.31 2.86
C THR A 59 2.19 -0.16 3.23
N TYR A 60 0.93 -0.18 2.79
CA TYR A 60 0.04 0.97 2.92
C TYR A 60 -0.50 1.12 4.34
N ARG A 61 -0.95 0.04 4.99
CA ARG A 61 -1.42 0.12 6.38
C ARG A 61 -0.31 0.59 7.32
N LYS A 62 0.92 0.08 7.19
CA LYS A 62 2.08 0.57 7.96
C LYS A 62 2.44 2.03 7.65
N THR A 63 2.42 2.42 6.37
CA THR A 63 2.64 3.83 5.99
C THR A 63 1.58 4.74 6.60
N LEU A 64 0.32 4.32 6.60
CA LEU A 64 -0.78 5.06 7.21
C LEU A 64 -0.59 5.19 8.72
N ALA A 65 -0.16 4.13 9.41
CA ALA A 65 0.16 4.19 10.85
C ALA A 65 1.25 5.23 11.16
N ILE A 66 2.33 5.25 10.37
CA ILE A 66 3.41 6.24 10.51
C ILE A 66 2.85 7.66 10.36
N LYS A 67 2.05 7.91 9.32
CA LYS A 67 1.43 9.22 9.08
C LYS A 67 0.47 9.64 10.20
N ILE A 68 -0.30 8.71 10.76
CA ILE A 68 -1.16 8.96 11.92
C ILE A 68 -0.29 9.40 13.10
N SER A 69 0.77 8.65 13.41
CA SER A 69 1.68 8.97 14.52
C SER A 69 2.29 10.36 14.38
N GLU A 70 2.85 10.67 13.20
CA GLU A 70 3.43 11.99 12.91
C GLU A 70 2.39 13.12 13.04
N THR A 71 1.15 12.89 12.59
CA THR A 71 0.08 13.88 12.67
C THR A 71 -0.37 14.11 14.12
N VAL A 72 -0.45 13.04 14.91
CA VAL A 72 -0.77 13.11 16.34
C VAL A 72 0.31 13.88 17.10
N GLU A 73 1.59 13.55 16.87
CA GLU A 73 2.73 14.24 17.48
C GLU A 73 2.79 15.72 17.10
N ALA A 74 2.40 16.05 15.87
CA ALA A 74 2.37 17.42 15.40
C ALA A 74 1.25 18.28 16.03
N CYS A 75 0.17 17.66 16.55
CA CYS A 75 -0.96 18.37 17.14
C CYS A 75 -0.74 18.61 18.66
N PRO A 76 -0.59 19.87 19.12
CA PRO A 76 -0.40 20.18 20.54
C PRO A 76 -1.67 20.07 21.41
N GLY A 77 -2.79 19.56 20.88
CA GLY A 77 -4.07 19.42 21.59
C GLY A 77 -5.03 20.61 21.48
N ASN A 78 -4.69 21.64 20.69
CA ASN A 78 -5.57 22.77 20.32
C ASN A 78 -5.43 23.15 18.82
N CYS A 79 -5.14 22.15 17.98
CA CYS A 79 -4.96 22.25 16.54
C CYS A 79 -6.25 22.28 15.70
N GLY A 80 -7.44 22.27 16.33
CA GLY A 80 -8.74 22.42 15.66
C GLY A 80 -9.17 21.23 14.80
N ASN A 81 -8.47 20.09 14.93
CA ASN A 81 -8.74 18.84 14.21
C ASN A 81 -8.56 17.60 15.11
N GLU A 82 -8.55 17.78 16.43
CA GLU A 82 -8.26 16.76 17.45
C GLU A 82 -9.22 15.59 17.33
N GLU A 83 -10.53 15.88 17.29
CA GLU A 83 -11.57 14.86 17.17
C GLU A 83 -11.40 14.04 15.89
N ARG A 84 -11.00 14.68 14.78
CA ARG A 84 -10.80 14.01 13.50
C ARG A 84 -9.54 13.14 13.51
N ILE A 85 -8.45 13.62 14.09
CA ILE A 85 -7.20 12.86 14.25
C ILE A 85 -7.43 11.64 15.15
N GLU A 86 -8.13 11.81 16.28
CA GLU A 86 -8.43 10.73 17.21
C GLU A 86 -9.39 9.71 16.60
N PHE A 87 -10.39 10.17 15.84
CA PHE A 87 -11.30 9.30 15.08
C PHE A 87 -10.53 8.42 14.10
N ILE A 88 -9.65 9.00 13.27
CA ILE A 88 -8.85 8.24 12.31
C ILE A 88 -7.95 7.23 13.03
N ARG A 89 -7.33 7.62 14.15
CA ARG A 89 -6.49 6.71 14.95
C ARG A 89 -7.28 5.51 15.49
N LYS A 90 -8.51 5.72 15.98
CA LYS A 90 -9.36 4.65 16.51
C LYS A 90 -9.89 3.73 15.43
N GLN A 91 -10.19 4.26 14.25
CA GLN A 91 -10.72 3.48 13.12
C GLN A 91 -9.64 2.74 12.33
N PHE A 92 -8.38 3.17 12.45
CA PHE A 92 -7.25 2.59 11.72
C PHE A 92 -7.19 1.04 11.72
N PRO A 93 -7.36 0.35 12.86
CA PRO A 93 -7.28 -1.12 12.89
C PRO A 93 -8.34 -1.81 12.04
N ASP A 94 -9.51 -1.18 11.88
CA ASP A 94 -10.69 -1.73 11.21
C ASP A 94 -10.85 -1.22 9.77
N LEU A 95 -9.87 -0.46 9.25
CA LEU A 95 -9.93 0.05 7.88
C LEU A 95 -9.78 -1.07 6.85
N GLU A 96 -10.77 -1.15 5.98
CA GLU A 96 -10.75 -1.98 4.78
C GLU A 96 -9.58 -1.61 3.86
N LEU A 97 -8.92 -2.62 3.31
CA LEU A 97 -7.69 -2.46 2.53
C LEU A 97 -7.87 -1.52 1.33
N ASP A 98 -9.03 -1.58 0.67
CA ASP A 98 -9.34 -0.76 -0.51
C ASP A 98 -9.49 0.73 -0.16
N SER A 99 -9.83 1.05 1.09
CA SER A 99 -10.01 2.43 1.57
C SER A 99 -8.71 3.11 2.02
N LEU A 100 -7.61 2.36 2.14
CA LEU A 100 -6.35 2.84 2.72
C LEU A 100 -5.79 4.05 1.95
N THR A 101 -5.89 4.03 0.62
CA THR A 101 -5.33 5.11 -0.21
C THR A 101 -6.05 6.45 -0.01
N GLU A 102 -7.36 6.44 0.21
CA GLU A 102 -8.15 7.64 0.49
C GLU A 102 -7.80 8.21 1.86
N LYS A 103 -7.67 7.34 2.87
CA LYS A 103 -7.26 7.73 4.23
C LYS A 103 -5.85 8.30 4.27
N MET A 104 -4.93 7.74 3.48
CA MET A 104 -3.57 8.28 3.34
C MET A 104 -3.57 9.72 2.81
N LYS A 105 -4.46 10.06 1.86
CA LYS A 105 -4.60 11.43 1.33
C LYS A 105 -5.24 12.36 2.36
N GLU A 106 -6.25 11.88 3.08
CA GLU A 106 -6.93 12.64 4.13
C GLU A 106 -5.94 13.09 5.22
N ILE A 107 -5.07 12.19 5.69
CA ILE A 107 -4.07 12.53 6.71
C ILE A 107 -3.00 13.50 6.18
N ASP A 108 -2.51 13.31 4.95
CA ASP A 108 -1.53 14.23 4.37
C ASP A 108 -2.09 15.66 4.30
N ALA A 109 -3.37 15.81 3.95
CA ALA A 109 -4.03 17.11 3.91
C ALA A 109 -4.17 17.75 5.31
N LEU A 110 -4.45 16.94 6.34
CA LEU A 110 -4.48 17.41 7.73
C LEU A 110 -3.09 17.87 8.19
N LYS A 111 -2.05 17.06 7.96
CA LYS A 111 -0.67 17.40 8.31
C LYS A 111 -0.23 18.72 7.67
N ALA A 112 -0.52 18.92 6.38
CA ALA A 112 -0.18 20.16 5.68
C ALA A 112 -0.87 21.40 6.30
N LYS A 113 -2.13 21.29 6.73
CA LYS A 113 -2.83 22.37 7.44
C LYS A 113 -2.19 22.68 8.79
N LEU A 114 -1.76 21.66 9.52
CA LEU A 114 -1.09 21.81 10.82
C LEU A 114 0.27 22.51 10.69
N GLU A 115 1.05 22.17 9.66
CA GLU A 115 2.33 22.84 9.40
C GLU A 115 2.14 24.31 9.03
N ASN A 116 1.10 24.63 8.26
CA ASN A 116 0.76 26.03 7.95
C ASN A 116 0.32 26.82 9.20
N HIS A 117 -0.39 26.20 10.14
CA HIS A 117 -0.77 26.82 11.42
C HIS A 117 0.41 27.05 12.36
N LYS A 118 1.48 26.25 12.27
CA LYS A 118 2.71 26.46 13.07
C LYS A 118 3.60 27.58 12.53
N ASN A 119 3.43 27.96 11.26
CA ASN A 119 4.24 28.96 10.57
C ASN A 119 3.53 30.33 10.38
N ALA A 120 2.35 30.50 10.98
CA ALA A 120 1.55 31.73 10.97
C ALA A 120 1.52 32.35 12.37
#